data_AF-A0AAN5CCV7-F1
#
_entry.id   AF-A0AAN5CCV7-F1
#
_cell.length_a   1.000
_cell.length_b   1.000
_cell.length_c   1.000
_cell.angle_alpha   90.00
_cell.angle_beta   90.00
_cell.angle_gamma   90.00
#
_symmetry.space_group_name_H-M   'P 1'
#
loop_
_entity.id
_entity.type
_entity.pdbx_description
1 polymer ?
#
loop_
_entity_poly.entity_id
_entity_poly.type
_entity_poly.pdbx_seq_one_letter_code
_entity_poly.pdbx_strand_id
1 'polypeptide(L)'
;LTAVLSRRCAQLVGSTQATSSSPLVLSQLPTNAPPPSRVPDVFDIEHLRISLPTLKRDNIIHTFPTIVPTPIIDPVISNGIIGRVDQGELREIKMPSYSPPVAVYAAPRLLTIRRKKMKKHKRRKRYDRDWSKYQKYHREKKLKAEREYEKRMKSHLAELEAFNPENYVRETIEASKKVWQKELAPTGRKLYPHWSRLMTLEELYGLPKSDYIDKRSGIPSEEDAQKISQLREKYKKEFKKEN
;
A
#
# COMPACT_ATOMS: atom_id res chain seq x y z
N LEU A 1 -20.80 -50.82 43.21
CA LEU A 1 -20.09 -49.75 42.49
C LEU A 1 -21.08 -48.81 41.80
N THR A 2 -21.84 -48.03 42.57
CA THR A 2 -22.64 -46.91 42.04
C THR A 2 -22.74 -45.86 43.14
N ALA A 3 -21.99 -44.78 42.98
CA ALA A 3 -21.95 -43.62 43.86
C ALA A 3 -21.81 -42.40 42.92
N VAL A 4 -22.32 -41.20 43.12
CA VAL A 4 -23.12 -40.55 44.17
C VAL A 4 -23.22 -39.07 43.71
N LEU A 5 -24.37 -38.44 44.00
CA LEU A 5 -24.60 -36.98 44.14
C LEU A 5 -24.42 -36.03 42.93
N SER A 6 -25.58 -35.66 42.40
CA SER A 6 -25.87 -34.32 41.88
C SER A 6 -26.52 -33.47 42.99
N ARG A 7 -26.37 -32.14 42.85
CA ARG A 7 -27.01 -31.02 43.56
C ARG A 7 -26.20 -30.36 44.68
N ARG A 8 -25.62 -29.20 44.34
CA ARG A 8 -25.46 -28.09 45.29
C ARG A 8 -26.11 -26.83 44.73
N CYS A 9 -27.12 -26.37 45.47
CA CYS A 9 -27.69 -25.04 45.44
C CYS A 9 -26.64 -24.00 45.86
N ALA A 10 -26.75 -22.79 45.32
CA ALA A 10 -26.42 -21.56 46.03
C ALA A 10 -27.34 -20.45 45.51
N GLN A 11 -28.37 -20.17 46.31
CA GLN A 11 -29.13 -18.92 46.27
C GLN A 11 -28.25 -17.84 46.90
N LEU A 12 -28.17 -16.67 46.27
CA LEU A 12 -27.91 -15.42 46.98
C LEU A 12 -28.90 -14.37 46.47
N VAL A 13 -29.78 -14.01 47.39
CA VAL A 13 -30.79 -12.96 47.31
C VAL A 13 -30.08 -11.63 47.57
N GLY A 14 -30.24 -10.68 46.66
CA GLY A 14 -29.81 -9.29 46.83
C GLY A 14 -30.88 -8.38 46.25
N SER A 15 -31.75 -7.90 47.14
CA SER A 15 -32.77 -6.88 46.89
C SER A 15 -32.11 -5.55 46.54
N THR A 16 -32.63 -4.81 45.55
CA THR A 16 -32.89 -3.37 45.63
C THR A 16 -33.49 -2.80 44.33
N GLN A 17 -34.71 -2.28 44.49
CA GLN A 17 -35.28 -1.06 43.93
C GLN A 17 -35.41 -0.92 42.40
N ALA A 18 -36.66 -1.10 41.95
CA ALA A 18 -37.17 -0.63 40.69
C ALA A 18 -37.18 0.90 40.65
N THR A 19 -36.34 1.49 39.81
CA THR A 19 -36.48 2.87 39.35
C THR A 19 -37.24 2.88 38.03
N SER A 20 -38.35 3.60 38.03
CA SER A 20 -39.23 3.89 36.90
C SER A 20 -38.47 4.31 35.65
N SER A 21 -38.55 3.50 34.59
CA SER A 21 -38.14 3.90 33.24
C SER A 21 -39.27 4.72 32.61
N SER A 22 -39.09 6.05 32.56
CA SER A 22 -39.85 6.91 31.65
C SER A 22 -39.62 6.48 30.20
N PRO A 23 -40.64 6.40 29.34
CA PRO A 23 -40.45 6.17 27.92
C PRO A 23 -39.80 7.42 27.30
N LEU A 24 -38.57 7.29 26.83
CA LEU A 24 -37.95 8.30 25.96
C LEU A 24 -38.72 8.32 24.64
N VAL A 25 -39.55 9.34 24.51
CA VAL A 25 -40.18 9.80 23.28
C VAL A 25 -39.07 9.97 22.23
N LEU A 26 -39.15 9.15 21.19
CA LEU A 26 -38.38 9.27 19.97
C LEU A 26 -38.76 10.59 19.30
N SER A 27 -37.98 11.65 19.53
CA SER A 27 -38.11 12.92 18.83
C SER A 27 -37.81 12.68 17.36
N GLN A 28 -38.87 12.65 16.57
CA GLN A 28 -38.81 12.68 15.10
C GLN A 28 -38.16 14.01 14.69
N LEU A 29 -36.95 13.93 14.13
CA LEU A 29 -36.34 15.05 13.43
C LEU A 29 -37.23 15.42 12.22
N PRO A 30 -37.57 16.70 12.01
CA PRO A 30 -38.32 17.12 10.84
C PRO A 30 -37.47 16.92 9.59
N THR A 31 -37.83 15.90 8.82
CA THR A 31 -37.25 15.60 7.50
C THR A 31 -37.88 16.54 6.48
N ASN A 32 -37.44 17.80 6.46
CA ASN A 32 -37.78 18.77 5.43
C ASN A 32 -36.50 19.31 4.78
N ALA A 33 -35.65 18.41 4.31
CA ALA A 33 -34.62 18.77 3.33
C ALA A 33 -35.22 18.59 1.93
N PRO A 34 -35.26 19.62 1.08
CA PRO A 34 -35.72 19.47 -0.29
C PRO A 34 -34.80 18.48 -1.03
N PRO A 35 -35.36 17.63 -1.93
CA PRO A 35 -34.54 16.73 -2.73
C PRO A 35 -33.54 17.55 -3.55
N PRO A 36 -32.28 17.09 -3.71
CA PRO A 36 -31.31 17.78 -4.55
C PRO A 36 -31.88 17.88 -5.96
N SER A 37 -31.91 19.11 -6.48
CA SER A 37 -32.30 19.40 -7.85
C SER A 37 -31.45 18.55 -8.79
N ARG A 38 -32.13 17.70 -9.56
CA ARG A 38 -31.52 16.90 -10.61
C ARG A 38 -31.10 17.88 -11.70
N VAL A 39 -29.84 18.31 -11.67
CA VAL A 39 -29.23 19.04 -12.77
C VAL A 39 -29.38 18.14 -14.01
N PRO A 40 -29.98 18.61 -15.11
CA PRO A 40 -29.99 17.82 -16.33
C PRO A 40 -28.53 17.68 -16.80
N ASP A 41 -28.04 16.44 -16.84
CA ASP A 41 -26.83 16.05 -17.56
C ASP A 41 -27.11 16.30 -19.05
N VAL A 42 -26.95 17.55 -19.49
CA VAL A 42 -26.78 17.90 -20.89
C VAL A 42 -25.28 17.82 -21.18
N PHE A 43 -24.78 16.60 -21.17
CA PHE A 43 -23.58 16.29 -21.95
C PHE A 43 -24.08 15.68 -23.24
N ASP A 44 -24.11 16.47 -24.30
CA ASP A 44 -24.25 15.99 -25.67
C ASP A 44 -23.07 15.07 -25.99
N ILE A 45 -23.30 13.76 -25.85
CA ILE A 45 -22.32 12.69 -26.08
C ILE A 45 -21.90 12.59 -27.57
N GLU A 46 -22.60 13.29 -28.47
CA GLU A 46 -22.37 13.22 -29.92
C GLU A 46 -21.16 14.05 -30.41
N HIS A 47 -20.68 15.04 -29.64
CA HIS A 47 -19.62 15.96 -30.10
C HIS A 47 -18.19 15.63 -29.66
N LEU A 48 -17.99 14.54 -28.90
CA LEU A 48 -16.66 14.04 -28.50
C LEU A 48 -16.27 12.73 -29.20
N ARG A 49 -16.80 12.47 -30.41
CA ARG A 49 -16.20 11.49 -31.32
C ARG A 49 -14.92 12.08 -31.92
N ILE A 50 -13.89 12.19 -31.09
CA ILE A 50 -12.51 12.34 -31.56
C ILE A 50 -12.21 11.05 -32.34
N SER A 51 -12.27 11.12 -33.68
CA SER A 51 -11.77 10.07 -34.54
C SER A 51 -10.25 10.08 -34.42
N LEU A 52 -9.73 9.21 -33.56
CA LEU A 52 -8.30 8.94 -33.54
C LEU A 52 -7.90 8.45 -34.95
N PRO A 53 -6.78 8.93 -35.51
CA PRO A 53 -6.27 8.38 -36.76
C PRO A 53 -6.13 6.88 -36.56
N THR A 54 -6.75 6.11 -37.44
CA THR A 54 -6.65 4.66 -37.47
C THR A 54 -5.21 4.31 -37.77
N LEU A 55 -4.38 4.24 -36.71
CA LEU A 55 -3.10 3.58 -36.76
C LEU A 55 -3.43 2.19 -37.32
N LYS A 56 -2.95 1.89 -38.53
CA LYS A 56 -2.96 0.54 -39.06
C LYS A 56 -2.19 -0.29 -38.04
N ARG A 57 -2.92 -0.88 -37.10
CA ARG A 57 -2.35 -1.81 -36.15
C ARG A 57 -2.10 -3.04 -36.98
N ASP A 58 -0.90 -3.14 -37.52
CA ASP A 58 -0.37 -4.43 -37.91
C ASP A 58 -0.37 -5.22 -36.61
N ASN A 59 -1.36 -6.10 -36.44
CA ASN A 59 -1.49 -6.94 -35.27
C ASN A 59 -0.34 -7.95 -35.32
N ILE A 60 0.87 -7.50 -34.95
CA ILE A 60 2.03 -8.36 -34.83
C ILE A 60 1.80 -9.21 -33.58
N ILE A 61 1.16 -10.36 -33.79
CA ILE A 61 1.04 -11.40 -32.78
C ILE A 61 2.42 -12.02 -32.66
N HIS A 62 3.17 -11.65 -31.62
CA HIS A 62 4.40 -12.35 -31.26
C HIS A 62 4.05 -13.77 -30.83
N THR A 63 4.33 -14.75 -31.69
CA THR A 63 4.26 -16.16 -31.37
C THR A 63 5.46 -16.55 -30.50
N PHE A 64 5.35 -17.70 -29.80
CA PHE A 64 6.46 -18.28 -29.03
C PHE A 64 7.73 -18.39 -29.89
N PRO A 65 8.93 -18.23 -29.29
CA PRO A 65 10.18 -18.20 -30.04
C PRO A 65 10.36 -19.50 -30.83
N THR A 66 10.13 -19.40 -32.13
CA THR A 66 10.43 -20.43 -33.12
C THR A 66 11.61 -19.92 -33.92
N ILE A 67 12.55 -20.81 -34.28
CA ILE A 67 13.80 -20.46 -34.96
C ILE A 67 13.56 -19.80 -36.33
N VAL A 68 12.40 -20.06 -36.94
CA VAL A 68 11.99 -19.46 -38.22
C VAL A 68 10.69 -18.69 -38.00
N PRO A 69 10.67 -17.35 -38.14
CA PRO A 69 9.45 -16.58 -38.07
C PRO A 69 8.61 -16.82 -39.31
N THR A 70 7.44 -17.46 -39.16
CA THR A 70 6.46 -17.62 -40.23
C THR A 70 5.39 -16.52 -40.11
N PRO A 71 5.14 -15.71 -41.15
CA PRO A 71 4.04 -14.75 -41.14
C PRO A 71 2.71 -15.51 -41.18
N ILE A 72 1.91 -15.37 -40.12
CA ILE A 72 0.53 -15.85 -40.12
C ILE A 72 -0.31 -14.75 -40.78
N ILE A 73 -0.86 -15.05 -41.96
CA ILE A 73 -1.84 -14.20 -42.63
C ILE A 73 -3.17 -14.42 -41.89
N ASP A 74 -3.73 -13.36 -41.31
CA ASP A 74 -5.08 -13.42 -40.75
C ASP A 74 -6.05 -13.90 -41.84
N PRO A 75 -6.89 -14.93 -41.59
CA PRO A 75 -7.95 -15.25 -42.52
C PRO A 75 -8.86 -14.03 -42.58
N VAL A 76 -8.78 -13.32 -43.71
CA VAL A 76 -9.61 -12.16 -44.00
C VAL A 76 -11.04 -12.57 -43.72
N ILE A 77 -11.63 -12.01 -42.67
CA ILE A 77 -13.07 -12.13 -42.43
C ILE A 77 -13.70 -11.28 -43.52
N SER A 78 -13.91 -11.90 -44.69
CA SER A 78 -14.69 -11.32 -45.76
C SER A 78 -16.12 -11.23 -45.28
N ASN A 79 -16.49 -10.05 -44.78
CA ASN A 79 -17.86 -9.63 -44.61
C ASN A 79 -18.50 -9.54 -46.01
N GLY A 80 -18.95 -10.66 -46.53
CA GLY A 80 -19.54 -10.73 -47.86
C GLY A 80 -19.84 -12.17 -48.21
N ILE A 81 -21.14 -12.49 -48.23
CA ILE A 81 -21.80 -13.58 -48.95
C ILE A 81 -20.90 -14.81 -49.12
N ILE A 82 -21.12 -15.83 -48.28
CA ILE A 82 -20.56 -17.18 -48.47
C ILE A 82 -20.93 -17.60 -49.89
N GLY A 83 -19.99 -17.44 -50.83
CA GLY A 83 -20.11 -17.97 -52.18
C GLY A 83 -20.36 -19.46 -52.03
N ARG A 84 -21.24 -20.01 -52.89
CA ARG A 84 -21.49 -21.45 -52.94
C ARG A 84 -20.13 -22.14 -52.97
N VAL A 85 -19.83 -22.83 -51.87
CA VAL A 85 -18.59 -23.58 -51.71
C VAL A 85 -18.51 -24.50 -52.92
N ASP A 86 -17.41 -24.39 -53.67
CA ASP A 86 -17.13 -25.26 -54.80
C ASP A 86 -17.42 -26.70 -54.38
N GLN A 87 -18.14 -27.43 -55.23
CA GLN A 87 -18.29 -28.88 -55.14
C GLN A 87 -16.92 -29.53 -55.44
N GLY A 88 -15.93 -29.23 -54.61
CA GLY A 88 -14.70 -29.98 -54.55
C GLY A 88 -15.06 -31.41 -54.17
N GLU A 89 -14.48 -32.35 -54.90
CA GLU A 89 -14.63 -33.80 -54.74
C GLU A 89 -14.94 -34.18 -53.30
N LEU A 90 -15.98 -35.00 -53.10
CA LEU A 90 -16.35 -35.58 -51.82
C LEU A 90 -15.14 -36.30 -51.22
N ARG A 91 -14.30 -35.56 -50.50
CA ARG A 91 -13.24 -36.12 -49.68
C ARG A 91 -13.99 -36.91 -48.63
N GLU A 92 -13.91 -38.23 -48.75
CA GLU A 92 -14.37 -39.18 -47.75
C GLU A 92 -13.99 -38.62 -46.37
N ILE A 93 -15.00 -38.32 -45.55
CA ILE A 93 -14.79 -37.85 -44.18
C ILE A 93 -14.26 -39.06 -43.41
N LYS A 94 -12.94 -39.27 -43.48
CA LYS A 94 -12.28 -40.32 -42.73
C LYS A 94 -12.37 -39.95 -41.26
N MET A 95 -12.78 -40.93 -40.45
CA MET A 95 -12.69 -40.80 -39.00
C MET A 95 -11.29 -40.31 -38.67
N PRO A 96 -11.14 -39.22 -37.89
CA PRO A 96 -9.82 -38.76 -37.48
C PRO A 96 -9.10 -39.96 -36.85
N SER A 97 -7.88 -40.22 -37.32
CA SER A 97 -7.06 -41.33 -36.83
C SER A 97 -7.04 -41.27 -35.30
N TYR A 98 -7.38 -42.39 -34.66
CA TYR A 98 -7.38 -42.51 -33.20
C TYR A 98 -5.94 -42.24 -32.71
N SER A 99 -5.68 -41.01 -32.30
CA SER A 99 -4.48 -40.67 -31.57
C SER A 99 -4.75 -40.96 -30.10
N PRO A 100 -3.86 -41.68 -29.40
CA PRO A 100 -4.01 -41.86 -27.96
C PRO A 100 -4.08 -40.47 -27.30
N PRO A 101 -4.92 -40.28 -26.27
CA PRO A 101 -5.12 -38.98 -25.66
C PRO A 101 -3.78 -38.43 -25.14
N VAL A 102 -3.24 -37.43 -25.83
CA VAL A 102 -2.03 -36.74 -25.41
C VAL A 102 -2.38 -35.96 -24.16
N ALA A 103 -1.65 -36.20 -23.07
CA ALA A 103 -1.83 -35.48 -21.82
C ALA A 103 -1.67 -33.97 -22.08
N VAL A 104 -2.79 -33.23 -22.09
CA VAL A 104 -2.78 -31.78 -22.23
C VAL A 104 -2.27 -31.21 -20.91
N TYR A 105 -0.95 -31.07 -20.79
CA TYR A 105 -0.33 -30.35 -19.69
C TYR A 105 -0.77 -28.89 -19.81
N ALA A 106 -1.78 -28.50 -19.02
CA ALA A 106 -2.14 -27.12 -18.86
C ALA A 106 -0.87 -26.34 -18.50
N ALA A 107 -0.47 -25.39 -19.36
CA ALA A 107 0.72 -24.59 -19.13
C ALA A 107 0.73 -24.09 -17.68
N PRO A 108 1.87 -24.11 -16.96
CA PRO A 108 1.93 -23.78 -15.53
C PRO A 108 1.19 -22.48 -15.17
N ARG A 109 1.15 -21.52 -16.10
CA ARG A 109 0.39 -20.28 -16.00
C ARG A 109 -1.12 -20.49 -15.86
N LEU A 110 -1.74 -21.39 -16.63
CA LEU A 110 -3.19 -21.66 -16.57
C LEU A 110 -3.61 -22.23 -15.22
N LEU A 111 -2.80 -23.11 -14.63
CA LEU A 111 -3.02 -23.63 -13.29
C LEU A 111 -2.95 -22.52 -12.22
N THR A 112 -2.00 -21.58 -12.34
CA THR A 112 -1.95 -20.42 -11.43
C THR A 112 -3.17 -19.52 -11.56
N ILE A 113 -3.64 -19.28 -12.79
CA ILE A 113 -4.84 -18.47 -13.05
C ILE A 113 -6.06 -19.13 -12.41
N ARG A 114 -6.26 -20.44 -12.60
CA ARG A 114 -7.37 -21.19 -11.98
C ARG A 114 -7.32 -21.11 -10.45
N ARG A 115 -6.14 -21.26 -9.85
CA ARG A 115 -5.96 -21.09 -8.39
C ARG A 115 -6.32 -19.69 -7.93
N LYS A 116 -5.83 -18.64 -8.59
CA LYS A 116 -6.14 -17.24 -8.26
C LYS A 116 -7.63 -16.93 -8.44
N LYS A 117 -8.24 -17.38 -9.53
CA LYS A 117 -9.69 -17.29 -9.79
C LYS A 117 -10.47 -17.91 -8.64
N MET A 118 -10.14 -19.15 -8.28
CA MET A 118 -10.83 -19.87 -7.21
C MET A 118 -10.66 -19.19 -5.84
N LYS A 119 -9.45 -18.70 -5.52
CA LYS A 119 -9.20 -17.92 -4.30
C LYS A 119 -10.04 -16.64 -4.25
N LYS A 120 -10.12 -15.89 -5.35
CA LYS A 120 -10.94 -14.67 -5.45
C LYS A 120 -12.43 -14.97 -5.30
N HIS A 121 -12.92 -16.01 -5.99
CA HIS A 121 -14.32 -16.46 -5.90
C HIS A 121 -14.69 -16.86 -4.46
N LYS A 122 -13.89 -17.71 -3.82
CA LYS A 122 -14.11 -18.13 -2.42
C LYS A 122 -14.02 -16.97 -1.43
N ARG A 123 -13.12 -16.01 -1.66
CA ARG A 123 -13.00 -14.80 -0.83
C ARG A 123 -14.25 -13.94 -0.92
N ARG A 124 -14.76 -13.68 -2.13
CA ARG A 124 -16.01 -12.92 -2.34
C ARG A 124 -17.19 -13.61 -1.66
N LYS A 125 -17.38 -14.92 -1.91
CA LYS A 125 -18.45 -15.69 -1.28
C LYS A 125 -18.38 -15.70 0.26
N ARG A 126 -17.17 -15.68 0.84
CA ARG A 126 -16.98 -15.52 2.30
C ARG A 126 -17.35 -14.12 2.77
N TYR A 127 -16.92 -13.08 2.05
CA TYR A 127 -17.24 -11.70 2.37
C TYR A 127 -18.75 -11.47 2.37
N ASP A 128 -19.46 -11.95 1.34
CA ASP A 128 -20.91 -11.78 1.23
C ASP A 128 -21.64 -12.53 2.35
N ARG A 129 -21.21 -13.76 2.67
CA ARG A 129 -21.77 -14.55 3.78
C ARG A 129 -21.60 -13.88 5.15
N ASP A 130 -20.41 -13.33 5.41
CA ASP A 130 -20.04 -12.76 6.70
C ASP A 130 -20.13 -11.21 6.70
N TRP A 131 -20.88 -10.61 5.75
CA TRP A 131 -20.90 -9.17 5.51
C TRP A 131 -21.19 -8.36 6.78
N SER A 132 -22.22 -8.75 7.54
CA SER A 132 -22.60 -8.06 8.78
C SER A 132 -21.50 -8.09 9.85
N LYS A 133 -20.73 -9.18 9.94
CA LYS A 133 -19.59 -9.29 10.87
C LYS A 133 -18.48 -8.31 10.47
N TYR A 134 -18.18 -8.22 9.17
CA TYR A 134 -17.21 -7.24 8.67
C TYR A 134 -17.67 -5.81 8.93
N GLN A 135 -18.95 -5.49 8.69
CA GLN A 135 -19.46 -4.13 8.96
C GLN A 135 -19.36 -3.75 10.44
N LYS A 136 -19.71 -4.67 11.35
CA LYS A 136 -19.53 -4.48 12.79
C LYS A 136 -18.07 -4.20 13.14
N TYR A 137 -17.15 -5.06 12.67
CA TYR A 137 -15.72 -4.89 12.91
C TYR A 137 -15.16 -3.59 12.31
N HIS A 138 -15.59 -3.21 11.11
CA HIS A 138 -15.18 -1.95 10.48
C HIS A 138 -15.67 -0.73 11.27
N ARG A 139 -16.91 -0.76 11.77
CA ARG A 139 -17.45 0.30 12.64
C ARG A 139 -16.64 0.39 13.94
N GLU A 140 -16.40 -0.73 14.60
CA GLU A 140 -15.59 -0.78 15.82
C GLU A 140 -14.16 -0.27 15.60
N LYS A 141 -13.54 -0.65 14.48
CA LYS A 141 -12.20 -0.17 14.11
C LYS A 141 -12.17 1.34 13.90
N LYS A 142 -13.18 1.91 13.24
CA LYS A 142 -13.31 3.37 13.06
C LYS A 142 -13.50 4.09 14.39
N LEU A 143 -14.42 3.60 15.23
CA LEU A 143 -14.66 4.17 16.56
C LEU A 143 -13.42 4.09 17.46
N LYS A 144 -12.65 2.99 17.38
CA LYS A 144 -11.39 2.88 18.12
C LYS A 144 -10.38 3.93 17.65
N ALA A 145 -10.21 4.10 16.35
CA ALA A 145 -9.31 5.10 15.79
C ALA A 145 -9.72 6.54 16.18
N GLU A 146 -11.02 6.83 16.17
CA GLU A 146 -11.57 8.11 16.60
C GLU A 146 -11.30 8.38 18.09
N ARG A 147 -11.55 7.41 18.97
CA ARG A 147 -11.22 7.53 20.40
C ARG A 147 -9.73 7.71 20.65
N GLU A 148 -8.87 7.02 19.90
CA GLU A 148 -7.42 7.20 20.00
C GLU A 148 -7.00 8.61 19.56
N TYR A 149 -7.61 9.14 18.51
CA TYR A 149 -7.40 10.51 18.07
C TYR A 149 -7.84 11.53 19.11
N GLU A 150 -9.06 11.41 19.65
CA GLU A 150 -9.56 12.29 20.71
C GLU A 150 -8.66 12.25 21.94
N LYS A 151 -8.18 11.06 22.33
CA LYS A 151 -7.26 10.91 23.47
C LYS A 151 -5.96 11.67 23.23
N ARG A 152 -5.38 11.57 22.03
CA ARG A 152 -4.15 12.32 21.67
C ARG A 152 -4.39 13.82 21.70
N MET A 153 -5.51 14.27 21.14
CA MET A 153 -5.85 15.70 21.13
C MET A 153 -6.00 16.25 22.55
N LYS A 154 -6.73 15.53 23.41
CA LYS A 154 -6.88 15.90 24.83
C LYS A 154 -5.53 15.91 25.57
N SER A 155 -4.62 14.99 25.24
CA SER A 155 -3.25 15.00 25.77
C SER A 155 -2.53 16.30 25.41
N HIS A 156 -2.56 16.69 24.13
CA HIS A 156 -1.91 17.93 23.68
C HIS A 156 -2.52 19.18 24.32
N LEU A 157 -3.84 19.25 24.44
CA LEU A 157 -4.49 20.36 25.14
C LEU A 157 -4.10 20.40 26.62
N ALA A 158 -4.08 19.25 27.30
CA ALA A 158 -3.63 19.17 28.68
C ALA A 158 -2.15 19.55 28.85
N GLU A 159 -1.29 19.15 27.91
CA GLU A 159 0.13 19.56 27.86
C GLU A 159 0.27 21.08 27.71
N LEU A 160 -0.55 21.71 26.85
CA LEU A 160 -0.57 23.15 26.66
C LEU A 160 -1.12 23.90 27.88
N GLU A 161 -2.19 23.40 28.50
CA GLU A 161 -2.78 23.98 29.71
C GLU A 161 -1.84 23.87 30.91
N ALA A 162 -1.13 22.75 31.03
CA ALA A 162 -0.14 22.52 32.09
C ALA A 162 1.20 23.22 31.83
N PHE A 163 1.44 23.75 30.62
CA PHE A 163 2.71 24.35 30.26
C PHE A 163 2.94 25.66 31.03
N ASN A 164 3.91 25.62 31.95
CA ASN A 164 4.37 26.82 32.65
C ASN A 164 5.70 27.30 32.04
N PRO A 165 5.74 28.48 31.41
CA PRO A 165 6.92 28.97 30.70
C PRO A 165 8.10 29.26 31.63
N GLU A 166 7.84 29.69 32.87
CA GLU A 166 8.91 30.02 33.83
C GLU A 166 9.63 28.76 34.29
N ASN A 167 8.89 27.67 34.55
CA ASN A 167 9.46 26.37 34.87
C ASN A 167 10.30 25.86 33.69
N TYR A 168 9.77 25.95 32.46
CA TYR A 168 10.47 25.50 31.26
C TYR A 168 11.81 26.22 31.04
N VAL A 169 11.84 27.55 31.20
CA VAL A 169 13.08 28.34 31.07
C VAL A 169 14.08 27.96 32.17
N ARG A 170 13.62 27.81 33.42
CA ARG A 170 14.48 27.37 34.53
C ARG A 170 15.11 26.01 34.27
N GLU A 171 14.29 25.02 33.88
CA GLU A 171 14.77 23.68 33.53
C GLU A 171 15.76 23.69 32.37
N THR A 172 15.54 24.55 31.36
CA THR A 172 16.46 24.70 30.22
C THR A 172 17.80 25.31 30.62
N ILE A 173 17.77 26.32 31.50
CA ILE A 173 18.99 26.93 32.06
C ILE A 173 19.73 25.92 32.94
N GLU A 174 19.04 25.15 33.77
CA GLU A 174 19.65 24.10 34.60
C GLU A 174 20.24 22.98 33.75
N ALA A 175 19.53 22.52 32.73
CA ALA A 175 20.00 21.49 31.79
C ALA A 175 21.23 21.94 31.01
N SER A 176 21.30 23.22 30.59
CA SER A 176 22.47 23.78 29.91
C SER A 176 23.66 23.97 30.85
N LYS A 177 23.42 24.29 32.13
CA LYS A 177 24.46 24.35 33.18
C LYS A 177 24.93 22.97 33.66
N LYS A 178 24.19 21.90 33.36
CA LYS A 178 24.53 20.55 33.79
C LYS A 178 25.80 20.07 33.09
N VAL A 179 26.92 20.18 33.80
CA VAL A 179 28.20 19.62 33.36
C VAL A 179 28.10 18.09 33.41
N TRP A 180 28.38 17.44 32.28
CA TRP A 180 28.31 15.99 32.16
C TRP A 180 29.39 15.35 33.04
N GLN A 181 28.97 14.63 34.08
CA GLN A 181 29.89 13.81 34.85
C GLN A 181 30.37 12.65 33.97
N LYS A 182 31.69 12.39 33.98
CA LYS A 182 32.32 11.29 33.23
C LYS A 182 31.94 9.90 33.75
N GLU A 183 31.24 9.81 34.87
CA GLU A 183 30.97 8.54 35.54
C GLU A 183 29.88 7.72 34.84
N LEU A 184 30.10 6.39 34.83
CA LEU A 184 29.22 5.40 34.21
C LEU A 184 27.85 5.37 34.89
N ALA A 185 26.79 5.09 34.11
CA ALA A 185 25.50 4.76 34.70
C ALA A 185 25.61 3.53 35.61
N PRO A 186 24.79 3.40 36.67
CA PRO A 186 24.83 2.27 37.61
C PRO A 186 24.58 0.90 36.96
N THR A 187 24.12 0.88 35.70
CA THR A 187 23.95 -0.32 34.87
C THR A 187 25.23 -0.75 34.14
N GLY A 188 26.34 -0.03 34.29
CA GLY A 188 27.62 -0.28 33.62
C GLY A 188 27.62 0.09 32.13
N ARG A 189 26.51 0.58 31.59
CA ARG A 189 26.41 1.02 30.19
C ARG A 189 26.77 2.49 30.10
N LYS A 190 27.66 2.82 29.16
CA LYS A 190 28.04 4.21 28.88
C LYS A 190 26.86 4.93 28.24
N LEU A 191 26.36 5.97 28.91
CA LEU A 191 25.27 6.80 28.43
C LEU A 191 25.83 7.83 27.45
N TYR A 192 26.31 7.38 26.28
CA TYR A 192 26.79 8.31 25.27
C TYR A 192 25.60 8.89 24.49
N PRO A 193 25.47 10.23 24.44
CA PRO A 193 24.65 10.88 23.42
C PRO A 193 25.15 10.49 22.02
N HIS A 194 24.27 10.56 21.02
CA HIS A 194 24.67 10.43 19.62
C HIS A 194 25.83 11.40 19.31
N TRP A 195 26.82 10.99 18.51
CA TRP A 195 28.06 11.73 18.25
C TRP A 195 27.83 13.17 17.75
N SER A 196 26.75 13.39 17.00
CA SER A 196 26.31 14.73 16.53
C SER A 196 25.86 15.68 17.65
N ARG A 197 25.74 15.19 18.89
CA ARG A 197 25.41 15.96 20.10
C ARG A 197 26.61 16.15 21.03
N LEU A 198 27.72 15.46 20.76
CA LEU A 198 28.92 15.40 21.62
C LEU A 198 30.07 16.28 21.15
N MET A 199 30.20 16.53 19.85
CA MET A 199 31.25 17.35 19.25
C MET A 199 30.66 18.14 18.11
N THR A 200 31.07 19.40 17.96
CA THR A 200 30.85 20.11 16.70
C THR A 200 31.76 19.50 15.63
N LEU A 201 31.39 19.62 14.35
CA LEU A 201 32.24 19.10 13.27
C LEU A 201 33.64 19.72 13.32
N GLU A 202 33.75 20.97 13.78
CA GLU A 202 35.06 21.61 13.93
C GLU A 202 35.94 20.88 14.94
N GLU A 203 35.37 20.44 16.07
CA GLU A 203 36.11 19.70 17.10
C GLU A 203 36.52 18.29 16.65
N LEU A 204 35.69 17.63 15.82
CA LEU A 204 35.99 16.29 15.28
C LEU A 204 37.15 16.33 14.28
N TYR A 205 37.23 17.39 13.47
CA TYR A 205 38.25 17.56 12.44
C TYR A 205 39.41 18.48 12.86
N GLY A 206 39.42 18.94 14.12
CA GLY A 206 40.45 19.86 14.62
C GLY A 206 40.48 21.22 13.90
N LEU A 207 39.35 21.63 13.33
CA LEU A 207 39.23 22.91 12.63
C LEU A 207 39.02 24.03 13.65
N PRO A 208 39.57 25.24 13.41
CA PRO A 208 39.20 26.40 14.21
C PRO A 208 37.69 26.65 14.07
N LYS A 209 37.02 27.00 15.18
CA LYS A 209 35.62 27.40 15.15
C LYS A 209 35.49 28.67 14.28
N SER A 210 35.03 28.52 13.05
CA SER A 210 34.73 29.63 12.15
C SER A 210 33.27 29.56 11.75
N ASP A 211 32.48 30.57 12.12
CA ASP A 211 31.07 30.70 11.71
C ASP A 211 30.90 30.97 10.21
N TYR A 212 32.01 31.19 9.49
CA TYR A 212 32.03 31.46 8.07
C TYR A 212 32.19 30.16 7.26
N ILE A 213 31.09 29.72 6.65
CA ILE A 213 31.11 28.65 5.65
C ILE A 213 31.52 29.26 4.30
N ASP A 214 32.75 29.01 3.86
CA ASP A 214 33.16 29.39 2.52
C ASP A 214 32.34 28.61 1.49
N LYS A 215 31.52 29.32 0.72
CA LYS A 215 30.66 28.76 -0.33
C LYS A 215 31.46 28.07 -1.44
N ARG A 216 32.77 28.31 -1.50
CA ARG A 216 33.70 27.66 -2.45
C ARG A 216 34.27 26.34 -1.94
N SER A 217 34.09 25.97 -0.68
CA SER A 217 34.66 24.74 -0.07
C SER A 217 34.21 23.42 -0.71
N GLY A 218 33.13 23.44 -1.50
CA GLY A 218 32.66 22.28 -2.29
C GLY A 218 32.99 22.36 -3.79
N ILE A 219 33.66 23.42 -4.24
CA ILE A 219 34.06 23.59 -5.64
C ILE A 219 35.49 23.07 -5.76
N PRO A 220 35.76 22.06 -6.62
CA PRO A 220 37.11 21.54 -6.80
C PRO A 220 38.07 22.64 -7.23
N SER A 221 39.23 22.73 -6.56
CA SER A 221 40.36 23.54 -7.04
C SER A 221 40.84 23.01 -8.40
N GLU A 222 41.61 23.79 -9.15
CA GLU A 222 42.12 23.38 -10.47
C GLU A 222 42.93 22.08 -10.38
N GLU A 223 43.70 21.90 -9.30
CA GLU A 223 44.45 20.67 -9.01
C GLU A 223 43.53 19.48 -8.72
N ASP A 224 42.48 19.69 -7.93
CA ASP A 224 41.50 18.66 -7.59
C ASP A 224 40.65 18.27 -8.81
N ALA A 225 40.33 19.22 -9.67
CA ALA A 225 39.61 18.98 -10.92
C ALA A 225 40.40 18.05 -11.84
N GLN A 226 41.72 18.24 -11.95
CA GLN A 226 42.60 17.35 -12.70
C GLN A 226 42.64 15.94 -12.07
N LYS A 227 42.76 15.85 -10.75
CA LYS A 227 42.75 14.58 -10.02
C LYS A 227 41.43 13.82 -10.20
N ILE A 228 40.30 14.52 -10.14
CA ILE A 228 38.97 13.96 -10.41
C ILE A 228 38.87 13.47 -11.85
N SER A 229 39.44 14.20 -12.82
CA SER A 229 39.48 13.77 -14.23
C SER A 229 40.27 12.47 -14.40
N GLN A 230 41.46 12.38 -13.80
CA GLN A 230 42.29 11.18 -13.83
C GLN A 230 41.57 9.98 -13.18
N LEU A 231 40.89 10.18 -12.04
CA LEU A 231 40.11 9.14 -11.38
C LEU A 231 38.93 8.67 -12.24
N ARG A 232 38.24 9.59 -12.94
CA ARG A 232 37.17 9.24 -13.88
C ARG A 232 37.68 8.43 -15.07
N GLU A 233 38.85 8.78 -15.60
CA GLU A 233 39.49 8.01 -16.68
C GLU A 233 39.92 6.63 -16.22
N LYS A 234 40.55 6.54 -15.03
CA LYS A 234 40.92 5.27 -14.41
C LYS A 234 39.70 4.37 -14.20
N TYR A 235 38.62 4.91 -13.65
CA TYR A 235 37.37 4.18 -13.47
C TYR A 235 36.77 3.70 -14.79
N LYS A 236 36.76 4.54 -15.84
CA LYS A 236 36.31 4.14 -17.18
C LYS A 236 37.14 2.98 -17.75
N LYS A 237 38.47 3.04 -17.62
CA LYS A 237 39.38 1.98 -18.08
C LYS A 237 39.17 0.67 -17.33
N GLU A 238 38.98 0.74 -16.01
CA GLU A 238 38.85 -0.46 -15.16
C GLU A 238 37.46 -1.13 -15.25
N PHE A 239 36.38 -0.34 -15.38
CA PHE A 239 35.02 -0.86 -15.19
C PHE A 239 34.09 -0.72 -16.41
N LYS A 240 34.47 0.06 -17.42
CA LYS A 240 33.71 0.13 -18.67
C LYS A 240 34.31 -0.89 -19.64
N LYS A 241 33.77 -2.12 -19.65
CA LYS A 241 34.02 -3.08 -20.73
C LYS A 241 33.73 -2.39 -22.06
N GLU A 242 34.75 -2.28 -22.91
CA GLU A 242 34.56 -1.98 -24.33
C GLU A 242 33.69 -3.12 -24.90
N ASN A 243 32.47 -2.79 -25.30
CA ASN A 243 31.68 -3.61 -26.21
C ASN A 243 32.13 -3.31 -27.64
#